data_AF-A0AAU7ZJZ8-F1
#
_entry.id   AF-A0AAU7ZJZ8-F1
#
_cell.length_a   1.000
_cell.length_b   1.000
_cell.length_c   1.000
_cell.angle_alpha   90.00
_cell.angle_beta   90.00
_cell.angle_gamma   90.00
#
_symmetry.space_group_name_H-M   'P 1'
#
loop_
_entity.id
_entity.type
_entity.pdbx_description
1 polymer ?
#
loop_
_entity_poly.entity_id
_entity_poly.type
_entity_poly.pdbx_seq_one_letter_code
_entity_poly.pdbx_strand_id
1 'polypeptide(L)'
;MQPDNLISLKDDMVAFIAGHGMRRLNAYVTEDVPTVIFEEENPDGWKDFVEHAKAAGSPFVTMSEVILEKADVAILLDQLRDQTFPDDHSEEIDDAEYLVNHVGKVGYLQLGFAHQGVMFIFEVATDWYDSFQNLMETVTDLGGIVVDDSDE
;
A
#
# COMPACT_ATOMS: atom_id res chain seq x y z
N MET A 1 17.89 -5.57 -1.65
CA MET A 1 16.99 -5.59 -0.49
C MET A 1 16.28 -4.26 -0.50
N GLN A 2 14.96 -4.28 -0.68
CA GLN A 2 14.16 -3.09 -0.43
C GLN A 2 14.24 -2.75 1.07
N PRO A 3 14.15 -1.47 1.44
CA PRO A 3 14.21 -1.08 2.84
C PRO A 3 12.93 -1.50 3.57
N ASP A 4 13.06 -2.02 4.80
CA ASP A 4 11.91 -2.41 5.64
C ASP A 4 11.03 -1.22 6.09
N ASN A 5 11.44 0.02 5.82
CA ASN A 5 10.69 1.23 6.14
C ASN A 5 10.91 2.28 5.05
N LEU A 6 9.83 2.69 4.39
CA LEU A 6 9.87 3.66 3.29
C LEU A 6 9.95 5.12 3.75
N ILE A 7 10.10 5.39 5.05
CA ILE A 7 10.11 6.78 5.58
C ILE A 7 11.19 7.66 4.93
N SER A 8 12.39 7.15 4.69
CA SER A 8 13.45 7.92 4.03
C SER A 8 13.11 8.21 2.57
N LEU A 9 12.54 7.23 1.86
CA LEU A 9 12.08 7.41 0.49
C LEU A 9 10.95 8.45 0.41
N LYS A 10 10.01 8.41 1.35
CA LYS A 10 8.95 9.42 1.48
C LYS A 10 9.54 10.82 1.64
N ASP A 11 10.48 11.00 2.55
CA ASP A 11 11.11 12.31 2.79
C ASP A 11 11.84 12.81 1.53
N ASP A 12 12.53 11.91 0.83
CA ASP A 12 13.19 12.22 -0.45
C ASP A 12 12.17 12.62 -1.53
N MET A 13 11.06 11.90 -1.66
CA MET A 13 9.95 12.24 -2.58
C MET A 13 9.37 13.62 -2.27
N VAL A 14 9.11 13.90 -0.99
CA VAL A 14 8.58 15.21 -0.54
C VAL A 14 9.55 16.32 -0.90
N ALA A 15 10.84 16.14 -0.62
CA ALA A 15 11.87 17.13 -0.93
C ALA A 15 12.02 17.35 -2.44
N PHE A 16 11.99 16.28 -3.24
CA PHE A 16 12.13 16.35 -4.69
C PHE A 16 10.93 17.03 -5.37
N ILE A 17 9.70 16.68 -4.98
CA ILE A 17 8.47 17.33 -5.47
C ILE A 17 8.51 18.83 -5.18
N ALA A 18 8.87 19.22 -3.95
CA ALA A 18 9.01 20.62 -3.57
C ALA A 18 10.13 21.32 -4.36
N GLY A 19 11.28 20.66 -4.55
CA GLY A 19 12.40 21.16 -5.35
C GLY A 19 12.03 21.42 -6.82
N HIS A 20 11.04 20.70 -7.35
CA HIS A 20 10.52 20.89 -8.71
C HIS A 20 9.46 22.00 -8.82
N GLY A 21 9.10 22.64 -7.70
CA GLY A 21 8.06 23.68 -7.63
C GLY A 21 6.64 23.12 -7.70
N MET A 22 6.48 21.81 -7.54
CA MET A 22 5.19 21.15 -7.57
C MET A 22 4.53 21.14 -6.19
N ARG A 23 3.20 21.21 -6.18
CA ARG A 23 2.44 21.01 -4.94
C ARG A 23 2.21 19.53 -4.70
N ARG A 24 2.19 19.16 -3.43
CA ARG A 24 1.80 17.84 -2.98
C ARG A 24 0.43 17.90 -2.33
N LEU A 25 -0.45 16.98 -2.68
CA LEU A 25 -1.75 16.80 -2.06
C LEU A 25 -1.75 15.49 -1.29
N ASN A 26 -2.10 15.51 0.01
CA ASN A 26 -2.28 14.27 0.78
C ASN A 26 -3.58 13.61 0.33
N ALA A 27 -3.48 12.60 -0.53
CA ALA A 27 -4.63 11.90 -1.09
C ALA A 27 -4.21 10.55 -1.66
N TYR A 28 -5.10 9.57 -1.54
CA TYR A 28 -5.00 8.24 -2.12
C TYR A 28 -5.88 8.15 -3.36
N VAL A 29 -5.39 7.49 -4.40
CA VAL A 29 -6.14 7.20 -5.62
C VAL A 29 -6.66 5.76 -5.49
N THR A 30 -7.98 5.62 -5.49
CA THR A 30 -8.64 4.31 -5.42
C THR A 30 -8.64 3.62 -6.79
N GLU A 31 -8.82 2.31 -6.78
CA GLU A 31 -8.82 1.46 -7.98
C GLU A 31 -10.02 1.72 -8.93
N ASP A 32 -11.07 2.40 -8.45
CA ASP A 32 -12.29 2.70 -9.23
C ASP A 32 -12.08 3.71 -10.37
N VAL A 33 -10.90 4.33 -10.45
CA VAL A 33 -10.58 5.35 -11.43
C VAL A 33 -9.79 4.73 -12.60
N PRO A 34 -10.02 5.15 -13.86
CA PRO A 34 -9.18 4.72 -14.97
C PRO A 34 -7.71 5.08 -14.71
N THR A 35 -6.87 4.05 -14.63
CA THR A 35 -5.51 4.19 -14.11
C THR A 35 -4.46 3.56 -15.05
N VAL A 36 -3.30 4.19 -15.14
CA VAL A 36 -2.08 3.65 -15.74
C VAL A 36 -1.01 3.57 -14.66
N ILE A 37 -0.53 2.35 -14.39
CA ILE A 37 0.58 2.11 -13.48
C ILE A 37 1.88 2.44 -14.20
N PHE A 38 2.72 3.26 -13.57
CA PHE A 38 4.05 3.61 -14.05
C PHE A 38 5.01 2.50 -13.66
N GLU A 39 5.45 1.72 -14.64
CA GLU A 39 6.45 0.68 -14.46
C GLU A 39 7.84 1.31 -14.40
N GLU A 40 8.62 0.96 -13.38
CA GLU A 40 10.01 1.40 -13.22
C GLU A 40 10.98 0.24 -13.51
N GLU A 41 12.12 0.57 -14.11
CA GLU A 41 13.25 -0.36 -14.28
C GLU A 41 14.44 -0.03 -13.33
N ASN A 42 14.36 1.09 -12.61
CA ASN A 42 15.39 1.54 -11.69
C ASN A 42 14.82 2.09 -10.35
N PRO A 43 15.56 1.94 -9.23
CA PRO A 43 15.09 2.34 -7.88
C PRO A 43 14.71 3.82 -7.70
N ASP A 44 15.12 4.68 -8.64
CA ASP A 44 14.88 6.12 -8.64
C ASP A 44 13.82 6.54 -9.67
N GLY A 45 13.12 5.59 -10.33
CA GLY A 45 12.16 5.84 -11.40
C GLY A 45 10.96 6.70 -10.97
N TRP A 46 10.70 6.79 -9.67
CA TRP A 46 9.72 7.73 -9.11
C TRP A 46 10.07 9.20 -9.40
N LYS A 47 11.36 9.54 -9.59
CA LYS A 47 11.79 10.89 -9.98
C LYS A 47 11.29 11.22 -11.38
N ASP A 48 11.46 10.28 -12.31
CA ASP A 48 10.96 10.40 -13.67
C ASP A 48 9.44 10.56 -13.65
N PHE A 49 8.71 9.81 -12.81
CA PHE A 49 7.27 9.99 -12.65
C PHE A 49 6.88 11.43 -12.26
N VAL A 50 7.59 12.05 -11.31
CA VAL A 50 7.36 13.46 -10.92
C VAL A 50 7.69 14.42 -12.06
N GLU A 51 8.74 14.15 -12.83
CA GLU A 51 9.08 14.95 -14.01
C GLU A 51 8.02 14.83 -15.13
N HIS A 52 7.46 13.63 -15.35
CA HIS A 52 6.34 13.44 -16.27
C HIS A 52 5.10 14.21 -15.80
N ALA A 53 4.78 14.18 -14.51
CA ALA A 53 3.68 14.97 -13.94
C ALA A 53 3.87 16.47 -14.20
N LYS A 54 5.11 16.98 -14.03
CA LYS A 54 5.47 18.36 -14.33
C LYS A 54 5.34 18.69 -15.82
N ALA A 55 5.88 17.84 -16.69
CA ALA A 55 5.82 18.01 -18.13
C ALA A 55 4.39 17.97 -18.68
N ALA A 56 3.52 17.17 -18.05
CA ALA A 56 2.09 17.10 -18.30
C ALA A 56 1.32 18.35 -17.84
N GLY A 57 1.98 19.29 -17.15
CA GLY A 57 1.39 20.51 -16.62
C GLY A 57 0.53 20.29 -15.37
N SER A 58 0.75 19.19 -14.64
CA SER A 58 -0.05 18.88 -13.46
C SER A 58 0.14 19.94 -12.37
N PRO A 59 -0.95 20.49 -11.78
CA PRO A 59 -0.86 21.51 -10.75
C PRO A 59 -0.39 20.96 -9.38
N PHE A 60 -0.44 19.64 -9.19
CA PHE A 60 0.00 18.92 -8.00
C PHE A 60 0.21 17.42 -8.30
N VAL A 61 0.86 16.72 -7.37
CA VAL A 61 0.91 15.26 -7.29
C VAL A 61 0.21 14.84 -6.00
N THR A 62 -0.66 13.84 -6.07
CA THR A 62 -1.21 13.18 -4.89
C THR A 62 -0.14 12.31 -4.28
N MET A 63 -0.09 12.25 -2.95
CA MET A 63 0.78 11.33 -2.22
C MET A 63 -0.01 10.71 -1.08
N SER A 64 0.04 9.39 -1.01
CA SER A 64 -0.50 8.60 0.10
C SER A 64 0.62 7.74 0.71
N GLU A 65 0.45 7.40 1.97
CA GLU A 65 1.29 6.47 2.70
C GLU A 65 0.44 5.54 3.54
N VAL A 66 0.93 4.32 3.75
CA VAL A 66 0.35 3.41 4.75
C VAL A 66 1.42 3.08 5.79
N ILE A 67 1.05 3.30 7.05
CA ILE A 67 1.84 2.97 8.22
C ILE A 67 1.16 1.77 8.88
N LEU A 68 1.92 0.72 9.19
CA LEU A 68 1.36 -0.43 9.88
C LEU A 68 1.02 -0.06 11.32
N GLU A 69 -0.27 -0.04 11.67
CA GLU A 69 -0.68 0.25 13.04
C GLU A 69 -0.69 -1.02 13.90
N LYS A 70 -0.45 -0.84 15.20
CA LYS A 70 -0.56 -1.94 16.17
C LYS A 70 -1.96 -2.55 16.19
N ALA A 71 -2.98 -1.72 15.95
CA ALA A 71 -4.38 -2.16 15.93
C ALA A 71 -4.64 -3.09 14.74
N ASP A 72 -4.10 -2.78 13.56
CA ASP A 72 -4.28 -3.58 12.35
C ASP A 72 -3.72 -5.00 12.53
N VAL A 73 -2.50 -5.11 13.07
CA VAL A 73 -1.88 -6.43 13.37
C VAL A 73 -2.69 -7.20 14.42
N ALA A 74 -3.22 -6.52 15.44
CA ALA A 74 -4.03 -7.17 16.46
C ALA A 74 -5.36 -7.70 15.90
N ILE A 75 -6.01 -6.93 15.01
CA ILE A 75 -7.25 -7.34 14.34
C ILE A 75 -6.96 -8.55 13.43
N LEU A 76 -5.89 -8.50 12.64
CA LEU A 76 -5.51 -9.60 11.76
C LEU A 76 -5.26 -10.90 12.55
N LEU A 77 -4.50 -10.83 13.65
CA LEU A 77 -4.22 -12.00 14.50
C LEU A 77 -5.49 -12.58 15.14
N ASP A 78 -6.43 -11.72 15.56
CA ASP A 78 -7.72 -12.15 16.12
C ASP A 78 -8.55 -12.89 15.07
N GLN A 79 -8.66 -12.32 13.86
CA GLN A 79 -9.40 -12.90 12.76
C GLN A 79 -8.81 -14.24 12.27
N LEU A 80 -7.48 -14.34 12.18
CA LEU A 80 -6.81 -15.59 11.81
C LEU A 80 -7.09 -16.69 12.85
N ARG A 81 -6.97 -16.38 14.15
CA ARG A 81 -7.23 -17.37 15.22
C ARG A 81 -8.67 -17.88 15.21
N ASP A 82 -9.63 -17.01 14.91
CA ASP A 82 -11.03 -17.41 14.80
C ASP A 82 -11.28 -18.37 13.62
N GLN A 83 -10.49 -18.26 12.54
CA GLN A 83 -10.67 -19.04 11.31
C GLN A 83 -9.88 -20.36 11.30
N THR A 84 -8.72 -20.44 11.96
CA THR A 84 -7.82 -21.60 11.88
C THR A 84 -8.15 -22.71 12.89
N PHE A 85 -9.25 -22.64 13.65
CA PHE A 85 -9.62 -23.72 14.58
C PHE A 85 -9.76 -25.07 13.86
N PRO A 86 -8.99 -26.13 14.21
CA PRO A 86 -8.21 -26.34 15.45
C PRO A 86 -6.67 -26.29 15.32
N ASP A 87 -6.11 -25.83 14.20
CA ASP A 87 -4.65 -25.70 13.99
C ASP A 87 -4.16 -24.31 14.46
N ASP A 88 -3.90 -24.15 15.76
CA ASP A 88 -3.33 -22.93 16.38
C ASP A 88 -1.91 -22.55 15.89
N HIS A 89 -1.36 -23.26 14.90
CA HIS A 89 0.01 -23.13 14.38
C HIS A 89 0.05 -23.19 12.85
N SER A 90 -0.68 -22.32 12.18
CA SER A 90 -0.58 -22.16 10.72
C SER A 90 0.50 -21.13 10.33
N GLU A 91 1.03 -21.26 9.11
CA GLU A 91 2.06 -20.36 8.55
C GLU A 91 1.57 -18.90 8.55
N GLU A 92 0.26 -18.68 8.37
CA GLU A 92 -0.37 -17.36 8.39
C GLU A 92 -0.31 -16.69 9.77
N ILE A 93 -0.41 -17.47 10.87
CA ILE A 93 -0.30 -16.94 12.23
C ILE A 93 1.15 -16.53 12.49
N ASP A 94 2.12 -17.35 12.10
CA ASP A 94 3.55 -17.05 12.26
C ASP A 94 3.94 -15.78 11.48
N ASP A 95 3.45 -15.64 10.24
CA ASP A 95 3.66 -14.44 9.41
C ASP A 95 2.99 -13.20 10.01
N ALA A 96 1.77 -13.32 10.52
CA ALA A 96 1.06 -12.23 11.19
C ALA A 96 1.77 -11.80 12.49
N GLU A 97 2.33 -12.74 13.25
CA GLU A 97 3.14 -12.43 14.43
C GLU A 97 4.44 -11.70 14.06
N TYR A 98 5.04 -12.04 12.91
CA TYR A 98 6.24 -11.36 12.41
C TYR A 98 6.00 -9.88 12.09
N LEU A 99 4.80 -9.52 11.62
CA LEU A 99 4.40 -8.13 11.32
C LEU A 99 4.51 -7.18 12.52
N VAL A 100 4.47 -7.69 13.76
CA VAL A 100 4.67 -6.88 14.98
C VAL A 100 6.00 -6.12 14.94
N ASN A 101 7.03 -6.68 14.29
CA ASN A 101 8.34 -6.04 14.12
C ASN A 101 8.33 -4.83 13.18
N HIS A 102 7.24 -4.61 12.45
CA HIS A 102 7.08 -3.57 11.44
C HIS A 102 6.10 -2.47 11.86
N VAL A 103 5.49 -2.57 13.04
CA VAL A 103 4.57 -1.55 13.58
C VAL A 103 5.22 -0.17 13.61
N GLY A 104 4.51 0.83 13.08
CA GLY A 104 4.95 2.21 12.98
C GLY A 104 5.88 2.50 11.80
N LYS A 105 6.23 1.51 10.97
CA LYS A 105 6.99 1.70 9.72
C LYS A 105 6.03 2.02 8.56
N VAL A 106 6.52 2.79 7.60
CA VAL A 106 5.82 3.04 6.33
C VAL A 106 6.06 1.84 5.41
N GLY A 107 4.98 1.15 5.06
CA GLY A 107 5.01 -0.07 4.22
C GLY A 107 4.64 0.16 2.78
N TYR A 108 3.90 1.24 2.49
CA TYR A 108 3.45 1.57 1.14
C TYR A 108 3.45 3.06 0.91
N LEU A 109 3.83 3.46 -0.30
CA LEU A 109 3.76 4.83 -0.81
C LEU A 109 3.10 4.81 -2.19
N GLN A 110 2.20 5.78 -2.41
CA GLN A 110 1.58 6.02 -3.71
C GLN A 110 1.79 7.46 -4.12
N LEU A 111 2.22 7.69 -5.35
CA LEU A 111 2.18 8.99 -6.02
C LEU A 111 1.17 8.92 -7.17
N GLY A 112 0.42 10.00 -7.38
CA GLY A 112 -0.56 10.07 -8.46
C GLY A 112 -0.64 11.44 -9.12
N PHE A 113 -0.92 11.47 -10.42
CA PHE A 113 -1.36 12.69 -11.09
C PHE A 113 -2.37 12.39 -12.18
N ALA A 114 -3.29 13.34 -12.40
CA ALA A 114 -4.29 13.23 -13.45
C ALA A 114 -3.74 13.82 -14.75
N HIS A 115 -3.93 13.12 -15.87
CA HIS A 115 -3.72 13.68 -17.20
C HIS A 115 -4.81 13.19 -18.15
N GLN A 116 -5.54 14.12 -18.77
CA GLN A 116 -6.59 13.84 -19.75
C GLN A 116 -7.67 12.84 -19.26
N GLY A 117 -8.02 12.87 -17.98
CA GLY A 117 -9.05 12.01 -17.39
C GLY A 117 -8.57 10.61 -16.97
N VAL A 118 -7.26 10.34 -17.09
CA VAL A 118 -6.61 9.12 -16.60
C VAL A 118 -5.71 9.47 -15.42
N MET A 119 -5.72 8.62 -14.40
CA MET A 119 -4.77 8.70 -13.29
C MET A 119 -3.50 7.92 -13.64
N PHE A 120 -2.36 8.58 -13.56
CA PHE A 120 -1.07 7.91 -13.61
C PHE A 120 -0.64 7.69 -12.16
N ILE A 121 -0.24 6.47 -11.84
CA ILE A 121 0.15 6.08 -10.49
C ILE A 121 1.57 5.50 -10.50
N PHE A 122 2.37 5.94 -9.54
CA PHE A 122 3.57 5.22 -9.12
C PHE A 122 3.32 4.69 -7.72
N GLU A 123 3.68 3.45 -7.47
CA GLU A 123 3.54 2.84 -6.15
C GLU A 123 4.76 2.00 -5.79
N VAL A 124 5.03 1.92 -4.50
CA VAL A 124 6.10 1.09 -3.95
C VAL A 124 5.65 0.56 -2.60
N ALA A 125 5.82 -0.75 -2.43
CA ALA A 125 5.56 -1.47 -1.21
C ALA A 125 6.86 -2.09 -0.69
N THR A 126 6.90 -2.38 0.61
CA THR A 126 7.88 -3.27 1.20
C THR A 126 7.39 -4.71 1.16
N ASP A 127 8.29 -5.70 1.08
CA ASP A 127 7.93 -7.13 1.10
C ASP A 127 6.94 -7.49 2.23
N TRP A 128 7.15 -6.97 3.45
CA TRP A 128 6.26 -7.26 4.59
C TRP A 128 4.86 -6.65 4.43
N TYR A 129 4.74 -5.55 3.68
CA TYR A 129 3.45 -4.92 3.41
C TYR A 129 2.65 -5.75 2.41
N ASP A 130 3.32 -6.28 1.37
CA ASP A 130 2.69 -7.21 0.43
C ASP A 130 2.21 -8.48 1.15
N SER A 131 3.04 -9.05 2.05
CA SER A 131 2.61 -10.15 2.92
C SER A 131 1.41 -9.79 3.78
N PHE A 132 1.37 -8.59 4.38
CA PHE A 132 0.23 -8.11 5.16
C PHE A 132 -1.05 -8.00 4.30
N GLN A 133 -0.97 -7.48 3.07
CA GLN A 133 -2.11 -7.43 2.16
C GLN A 133 -2.62 -8.84 1.80
N ASN A 134 -1.72 -9.78 1.48
CA ASN A 134 -2.10 -11.17 1.19
C ASN A 134 -2.80 -11.85 2.37
N LEU A 135 -2.35 -11.61 3.61
CA LEU A 135 -3.00 -12.13 4.81
C LEU A 135 -4.40 -11.51 5.01
N MET A 136 -4.54 -10.20 4.79
CA MET A 136 -5.83 -9.52 4.87
C MET A 136 -6.82 -10.02 3.81
N GLU A 137 -6.36 -10.26 2.59
CA GLU A 137 -7.16 -10.88 1.51
C GLU A 137 -7.61 -12.28 1.92
N THR A 138 -6.71 -13.10 2.45
CA THR A 138 -7.01 -14.47 2.90
C THR A 138 -8.12 -14.47 3.96
N VAL A 139 -8.02 -13.60 4.96
CA VAL A 139 -9.03 -13.45 6.01
C VAL A 139 -10.38 -12.96 5.46
N THR A 140 -10.35 -12.06 4.49
CA THR A 140 -11.55 -11.50 3.86
C THR A 140 -12.27 -12.55 3.01
N ASP A 141 -11.53 -13.32 2.21
CA ASP A 141 -12.07 -14.39 1.37
C ASP A 141 -12.68 -15.52 2.21
N LEU A 142 -12.03 -15.89 3.32
CA LEU A 142 -12.55 -16.89 4.25
C LEU A 142 -13.81 -16.39 4.99
N GLY A 143 -13.88 -15.09 5.31
CA GLY A 143 -15.08 -14.45 5.86
C GLY A 143 -16.26 -14.36 4.89
N GLY A 144 -15.99 -14.39 3.57
CA GLY A 144 -17.00 -14.35 2.51
C GLY A 144 -17.73 -15.68 2.25
N ILE A 145 -17.27 -16.80 2.81
CA ILE A 145 -17.82 -18.15 2.55
C ILE A 145 -19.06 -18.47 3.43
N VAL A 146 -19.46 -17.60 4.36
CA VAL A 146 -20.53 -17.92 5.34
C VAL A 146 -21.73 -16.95 5.27
N VAL A 147 -22.37 -16.74 4.11
CA VAL A 147 -23.80 -16.37 4.04
C VAL A 147 -24.42 -16.77 2.69
N ASP A 148 -24.58 -18.08 2.42
CA ASP A 148 -25.73 -18.54 1.60
C ASP A 148 -25.98 -20.02 1.86
N ASP A 149 -26.69 -20.33 2.95
CA ASP A 149 -27.47 -21.56 3.06
C ASP A 149 -28.43 -21.44 4.24
N SER A 150 -29.63 -20.92 3.96
CA SER A 150 -30.89 -21.32 4.60
C SER A 150 -32.06 -20.69 3.80
N ASP A 151 -32.25 -21.19 2.58
CA ASP A 151 -33.59 -21.29 2.00
C ASP A 151 -34.38 -22.28 2.87
N GLU A 152 -35.34 -21.79 3.67
CA GLU A 152 -36.60 -22.48 4.02
C GLU A 152 -37.67 -21.50 4.57
#